data_AF-A0A1Q4DU13-F1
#
_entry.id   AF-A0A1Q4DU13-F1
#
_cell.length_a   1.000
_cell.length_b   1.000
_cell.length_c   1.000
_cell.angle_alpha   90.00
_cell.angle_beta   90.00
_cell.angle_gamma   90.00
#
_symmetry.space_group_name_H-M   'P 1'
#
loop_
_entity.id
_entity.type
_entity.pdbx_description
1 polymer ?
#
loop_
_entity_poly.entity_id
_entity_poly.type
_entity_poly.pdbx_seq_one_letter_code
_entity_poly.pdbx_strand_id
1 'polypeptide(L)'
;MLARIIEPTSKIDSLRVLAEARIDTVSYATVKRRLQRYADDGWRRDLAAACARHARLGPASLVLYDVPPLCFETDTGDGLR
;
A
#
# COMPACT_ATOMS: atom_id res chain seq x y z
N MET A 1 -3.03 -4.86 -0.84
CA MET A 1 -2.62 -3.56 -0.24
C MET A 1 -1.48 -3.74 0.74
N LEU A 2 -1.51 -4.76 1.61
CA LEU A 2 -0.39 -5.10 2.49
C LEU A 2 0.96 -5.23 1.76
N ALA A 3 0.99 -5.87 0.59
CA ALA A 3 2.16 -5.90 -0.28
C ALA A 3 2.79 -4.52 -0.52
N ARG A 4 1.98 -3.48 -0.77
CA ARG A 4 2.43 -2.11 -1.04
C ARG A 4 2.91 -1.35 0.18
N ILE A 5 2.60 -1.83 1.38
CA ILE A 5 3.15 -1.32 2.64
C ILE A 5 4.52 -1.94 2.88
N ILE A 6 4.71 -3.20 2.48
CA ILE A 6 5.99 -3.93 2.59
C ILE A 6 6.97 -3.44 1.52
N GLU A 7 6.53 -3.37 0.27
CA GLU A 7 7.33 -2.95 -0.89
C GLU A 7 6.42 -2.24 -1.91
N PRO A 8 6.78 -1.03 -2.40
CA PRO A 8 5.94 -0.25 -3.32
C PRO A 8 5.94 -0.84 -4.75
N THR A 9 5.28 -1.98 -4.94
CA THR A 9 5.29 -2.75 -6.20
C THR A 9 3.97 -2.72 -6.99
N SER A 10 3.98 -3.30 -8.19
CA SER A 10 2.84 -3.49 -9.08
C SER A 10 1.80 -4.47 -8.50
N LYS A 11 0.58 -4.50 -9.05
CA LYS A 11 -0.48 -5.43 -8.59
C LYS A 11 -0.13 -6.89 -8.85
N ILE A 12 0.57 -7.16 -9.95
CA ILE A 12 1.01 -8.49 -10.35
C ILE A 12 2.11 -8.96 -9.39
N ASP A 13 3.10 -8.10 -9.18
CA ASP A 13 4.25 -8.39 -8.33
C ASP A 13 3.92 -8.38 -6.82
N SER A 14 2.77 -7.82 -6.44
CA SER A 14 2.25 -7.90 -5.07
C SER A 14 2.05 -9.35 -4.57
N LEU A 15 1.84 -10.32 -5.46
CA LEU A 15 1.70 -11.73 -5.07
C LEU A 15 3.03 -12.30 -4.57
N ARG A 16 4.14 -11.94 -5.22
CA ARG A 16 5.50 -12.31 -4.80
C ARG A 16 5.80 -11.77 -3.40
N VAL A 17 5.55 -10.47 -3.19
CA VAL A 17 5.79 -9.81 -1.89
C VAL A 17 5.03 -10.47 -0.74
N LEU A 18 3.77 -10.86 -0.98
CA LEU A 18 2.97 -11.54 0.05
C LEU A 18 3.48 -12.96 0.31
N ALA A 19 3.87 -13.69 -0.73
CA ALA A 19 4.44 -15.02 -0.59
C ALA A 19 5.77 -15.00 0.21
N GLU A 20 6.65 -14.03 -0.06
CA GLU A 20 7.89 -13.82 0.70
C GLU A 20 7.63 -13.50 2.17
N ALA A 21 6.59 -12.71 2.45
CA ALA A 21 6.12 -12.41 3.80
C ALA A 21 5.30 -13.54 4.45
N ARG A 22 5.19 -14.71 3.80
CA ARG A 22 4.39 -15.88 4.23
C ARG A 22 2.92 -15.58 4.52
N ILE A 23 2.35 -14.66 3.75
CA ILE A 23 0.93 -14.30 3.82
C ILE A 23 0.21 -15.02 2.68
N ASP A 24 -0.84 -15.77 3.02
CA ASP A 24 -1.68 -16.42 2.01
C ASP A 24 -2.27 -15.40 1.05
N THR A 25 -2.07 -15.65 -0.24
CA THR A 25 -2.49 -14.74 -1.29
C THR A 25 -3.94 -15.00 -1.69
N VAL A 26 -4.64 -13.93 -2.06
CA VAL A 26 -5.97 -14.02 -2.69
C VAL A 26 -5.82 -13.89 -4.19
N SER A 27 -6.78 -14.44 -4.94
CA SER A 27 -6.77 -14.35 -6.40
C SER A 27 -6.71 -12.90 -6.88
N TYR A 28 -6.04 -12.68 -8.02
CA TYR A 28 -5.94 -11.37 -8.66
C TYR A 28 -7.30 -10.68 -8.85
N ALA A 29 -8.35 -11.44 -9.18
CA ALA A 29 -9.70 -10.93 -9.29
C ALA A 29 -10.23 -10.33 -7.97
N THR A 30 -9.93 -10.99 -6.85
CA THR A 30 -10.28 -10.50 -5.51
C THR A 30 -9.53 -9.21 -5.18
N VAL A 31 -8.24 -9.15 -5.51
CA VAL A 31 -7.44 -7.92 -5.37
C VAL A 31 -8.06 -6.78 -6.18
N LYS A 32 -8.40 -7.01 -7.45
CA LYS A 32 -8.97 -6.01 -8.35
C LYS A 32 -10.28 -5.42 -7.83
N ARG A 33 -11.21 -6.26 -7.33
CA ARG A 33 -12.50 -5.81 -6.77
C ARG A 33 -12.31 -4.93 -5.53
N ARG A 34 -11.31 -5.21 -4.69
CA ARG A 34 -11.06 -4.46 -3.46
C ARG A 34 -10.37 -3.11 -3.70
N LEU A 35 -9.77 -2.89 -4.88
CA LEU A 35 -9.08 -1.62 -5.20
C LEU A 35 -9.99 -0.40 -5.06
N GLN A 36 -11.26 -0.51 -5.45
CA GLN A 36 -12.22 0.60 -5.34
C GLN A 36 -12.36 1.05 -3.88
N ARG A 37 -12.51 0.11 -2.96
CA ARG A 37 -12.59 0.39 -1.52
C ARG A 37 -11.33 1.03 -0.95
N TYR A 38 -10.15 0.78 -1.55
CA TYR A 38 -8.90 1.40 -1.13
C TYR A 38 -8.74 2.84 -1.63
N ALA A 39 -9.50 3.21 -2.66
CA ALA A 39 -9.54 4.57 -3.17
C ALA A 39 -10.44 5.49 -2.33
N ASP A 40 -11.36 4.92 -1.55
CA ASP A 40 -12.23 5.68 -0.64
C ASP A 40 -11.41 6.49 0.39
N ASP A 41 -11.83 7.74 0.64
CA ASP A 41 -11.08 8.70 1.47
C ASP A 41 -10.79 8.22 2.90
N GLY A 42 -11.73 7.48 3.50
CA GLY A 42 -11.62 6.97 4.87
C GLY A 42 -10.61 5.82 5.01
N TRP A 43 -10.32 5.11 3.91
CA TRP A 43 -9.55 3.87 3.99
C TRP A 43 -8.12 4.09 4.51
N ARG A 44 -7.43 5.14 4.03
CA ARG A 44 -6.06 5.45 4.48
C ARG A 44 -6.03 5.85 5.95
N ARG A 45 -7.05 6.57 6.42
CA ARG A 45 -7.18 6.99 7.81
C ARG A 45 -7.37 5.79 8.74
N ASP A 46 -8.24 4.86 8.36
CA ASP A 46 -8.49 3.65 9.15
C ASP A 46 -7.24 2.76 9.24
N LEU A 47 -6.50 2.62 8.12
CA LEU A 47 -5.24 1.92 8.11
C LEU A 47 -4.22 2.59 9.05
N ALA A 48 -4.04 3.90 8.94
CA ALA A 48 -3.10 4.64 9.78
C ALA A 48 -3.44 4.49 11.27
N ALA A 49 -4.73 4.55 11.64
CA ALA A 49 -5.19 4.33 13.01
C ALA A 49 -4.89 2.90 13.51
N ALA A 50 -5.07 1.88 12.65
CA ALA A 50 -4.71 0.51 12.99
C ALA A 50 -3.19 0.34 13.22
N CYS A 51 -2.36 0.93 12.36
CA CYS A 51 -0.90 0.91 12.51
C CYS A 51 -0.46 1.63 13.79
N ALA A 52 -1.01 2.82 14.07
CA ALA A 52 -0.69 3.59 15.27
C ALA A 52 -1.03 2.81 16.56
N ARG A 53 -2.19 2.15 16.58
CA ARG A 53 -2.60 1.29 17.70
C ARG A 53 -1.69 0.08 17.85
N HIS A 54 -1.32 -0.57 16.74
CA HIS A 54 -0.44 -1.74 16.76
C HIS A 54 0.97 -1.39 17.26
N ALA A 55 1.54 -0.27 16.80
CA ALA A 55 2.82 0.24 17.24
C ALA A 55 2.79 0.84 18.66
N ARG A 56 1.60 0.97 19.26
CA ARG A 56 1.37 1.62 20.57
C ARG A 56 2.01 3.01 20.61
N LEU A 57 1.77 3.81 19.57
CA LEU A 57 2.29 5.18 19.51
C LEU A 57 1.79 5.96 20.74
N GLY A 58 2.72 6.66 21.37
CA GLY A 58 2.47 7.50 22.53
C GLY A 58 3.23 8.83 22.43
N PRO A 59 3.16 9.67 23.46
CA PRO A 59 3.73 11.03 23.42
C PRO A 59 5.24 11.10 23.14
N ALA A 60 5.98 10.02 23.40
CA ALA A 60 7.42 9.92 23.17
C ALA A 60 7.80 9.09 21.93
N SER A 61 6.85 8.76 21.05
CA SER A 61 7.13 7.99 19.84
C SER A 61 7.71 8.88 18.74
N LEU A 62 8.78 8.41 18.10
CA LEU A 62 9.34 9.01 16.87
C LEU A 62 8.77 8.28 15.65
N VAL A 63 8.21 9.03 14.69
CA VAL A 63 7.71 8.49 13.41
C VAL A 63 8.64 8.96 12.30
N LEU A 64 9.38 8.02 11.70
CA LEU A 64 10.18 8.28 10.50
C LEU A 64 9.27 8.24 9.28
N TYR A 65 9.36 9.26 8.42
CA TYR A 65 8.59 9.36 7.20
C TYR A 65 9.52 9.67 6.03
N ASP A 66 9.37 8.90 4.96
CA ASP A 66 10.04 9.12 3.68
C ASP A 66 8.97 9.17 2.58
N VAL A 67 9.20 10.01 1.56
CA VAL A 67 8.30 10.20 0.42
C VAL A 67 9.03 9.78 -0.85
N PRO A 68 9.08 8.47 -1.17
CA PRO A 68 9.60 8.05 -2.45
C PRO A 68 8.66 8.53 -3.56
N PRO A 69 9.19 9.07 -4.68
CA PRO A 69 8.37 9.36 -5.84
C PRO A 69 7.81 8.06 -6.41
N LEU A 70 6.52 8.05 -6.75
CA LEU A 70 5.88 6.92 -7.43
C LEU A 70 5.97 7.15 -8.94
N CYS A 71 7.02 6.63 -9.56
CA CYS A 71 7.22 6.73 -11.01
C CYS A 71 6.38 5.66 -11.75
N PHE A 72 5.59 6.09 -12.73
CA PHE A 72 4.93 5.20 -13.67
C PHE A 72 5.49 5.48 -15.06
N GLU A 73 6.12 4.48 -15.65
CA GLU A 73 6.44 4.52 -17.07
C GLU A 73 5.20 4.13 -17.86
N THR A 74 4.78 5.01 -18.76
CA THR A 74 3.69 4.72 -19.69
C THR A 74 4.10 5.22 -21.07
N ASP A 75 3.62 4.55 -22.13
CA ASP A 75 3.93 4.91 -23.52
C ASP A 75 3.45 6.33 -23.89
N THR A 76 2.61 6.95 -23.05
CA THR A 76 2.10 8.30 -23.21
C THR A 76 2.56 9.17 -22.03
N GLY A 77 3.11 10.36 -22.31
CA GLY A 77 3.42 11.32 -21.25
C GLY A 77 2.15 11.68 -20.46
N ASP A 78 2.27 11.81 -19.15
CA ASP A 78 1.17 12.15 -18.22
C ASP A 78 0.58 13.56 -18.43
N GLY A 79 1.09 14.31 -19.41
CA GLY A 79 0.67 15.67 -19.71
C GLY A 79 1.04 16.67 -18.60
N LEU A 80 1.82 16.26 -17.60
CA LEU A 80 2.38 17.14 -16.59
C LEU A 80 3.61 17.84 -17.18
N ARG A 81 3.32 18.81 -18.06
CA ARG A 81 4.17 19.93 -18.44
C ARG A 81 3.32 21.18 -18.55
#